data_AF-A0A9D2QJG9-F1
#
_entry.id   AF-A0A9D2QJG9-F1
#
_cell.length_a   1.000
_cell.length_b   1.000
_cell.length_c   1.000
_cell.angle_alpha   90.00
_cell.angle_beta   90.00
_cell.angle_gamma   90.00
#
_symmetry.space_group_name_H-M   'P 1'
#
loop_
_entity.id
_entity.type
_entity.pdbx_description
1 polymer ?
#
loop_
_entity_poly.entity_id
_entity_poly.type
_entity_poly.pdbx_seq_one_letter_code
_entity_poly.pdbx_strand_id
1 'polypeptide(L)' 'MSFMDEYRFWREDSYFDQKTKDELAAIEGNEKEIEDRFYKELEFGTGGLRGVIGAGTNRMNIYTVRKATQGLAN' A
#
# COMPACT_ATOMS: atom_id res chain seq x y z
N MET A 1 11.93 5.83 -5.04
CA MET A 1 12.00 4.36 -4.91
C MET A 1 11.16 3.76 -6.02
N SER A 2 11.58 2.63 -6.59
CA SER A 2 10.76 1.89 -7.55
C SER A 2 9.59 1.21 -6.85
N PHE A 3 8.56 0.80 -7.59
CA PHE A 3 7.44 0.04 -7.01
C PHE A 3 7.89 -1.29 -6.36
N MET A 4 8.97 -1.90 -6.87
CA MET A 4 9.57 -3.10 -6.30
C MET A 4 10.32 -2.83 -4.99
N ASP A 5 10.94 -1.65 -4.84
CA ASP A 5 11.55 -1.27 -3.57
C ASP A 5 10.49 -1.07 -2.49
N GLU A 6 9.37 -0.44 -2.83
CA GLU A 6 8.25 -0.23 -1.92
C GLU A 6 7.59 -1.56 -1.53
N TYR A 7 7.39 -2.47 -2.50
CA TYR A 7 6.91 -3.83 -2.23
C TYR A 7 7.81 -4.58 -1.24
N ARG A 8 9.14 -4.56 -1.45
CA ARG A 8 10.11 -5.19 -0.54
C ARG A 8 10.08 -4.54 0.83
N PHE A 9 10.05 -3.22 0.89
CA PHE A 9 9.92 -2.48 2.15
C PHE A 9 8.69 -2.95 2.94
N TRP A 10 7.53 -3.09 2.30
CA TRP A 10 6.31 -3.58 2.96
C TRP A 10 6.40 -5.05 3.40
N ARG A 11 7.14 -5.90 2.67
CA ARG A 11 7.38 -7.31 3.02
C ARG A 11 8.30 -7.46 4.23
N GLU A 12 9.30 -6.60 4.36
CA GLU A 12 10.40 -6.78 5.30
C GLU A 12 10.23 -5.96 6.58
N ASP A 13 9.75 -4.72 6.49
CA ASP A 13 9.75 -3.79 7.62
C ASP A 13 8.80 -4.25 8.75
N SER A 14 9.26 -4.13 10.00
CA SER A 14 8.49 -4.50 11.21
C SER A 14 7.23 -3.66 11.45
N TYR A 15 7.11 -2.51 10.79
CA TYR A 15 5.96 -1.63 10.84
C TYR A 15 4.68 -2.28 10.27
N PHE A 16 4.84 -3.17 9.30
CA PHE A 16 3.73 -3.88 8.66
C PHE A 16 3.41 -5.19 9.36
N ASP A 17 2.12 -5.46 9.55
CA ASP A 17 1.65 -6.64 10.25
C ASP A 17 1.82 -7.92 9.42
N GLN A 18 1.79 -9.07 10.10
CA GLN A 18 2.00 -10.36 9.44
C GLN A 18 0.97 -10.60 8.33
N LYS A 19 -0.28 -10.19 8.52
CA LYS A 19 -1.35 -10.37 7.53
C LYS A 19 -1.06 -9.61 6.23
N THR A 20 -0.58 -8.38 6.34
CA THR A 20 -0.16 -7.55 5.20
C THR A 20 1.00 -8.19 4.47
N LYS A 21 1.99 -8.70 5.22
CA LYS A 21 3.12 -9.43 4.65
C LYS A 21 2.68 -10.71 3.93
N ASP A 22 1.76 -11.48 4.52
CA ASP A 22 1.23 -12.71 3.93
C ASP A 22 0.44 -12.42 2.65
N GLU A 23 -0.36 -11.36 2.62
CA GLU A 23 -1.06 -10.91 1.41
C GLU A 23 -0.08 -10.56 0.28
N LEU A 24 1.02 -9.88 0.63
CA LEU A 24 2.06 -9.52 -0.33
C LEU A 24 2.93 -10.72 -0.75
N ALA A 25 3.10 -11.75 0.09
CA ALA A 25 3.69 -13.03 -0.31
C ALA A 25 2.85 -13.74 -1.38
N ALA A 26 1.52 -13.69 -1.23
CA ALA A 26 0.62 -14.42 -2.12
C ALA A 26 0.67 -13.94 -3.59
N ILE A 27 1.20 -12.73 -3.83
CA ILE A 27 1.37 -12.14 -5.16
C ILE A 27 2.85 -12.14 -5.61
N GLU A 28 3.75 -12.79 -4.88
CA GLU A 28 5.16 -12.87 -5.24
C GLU A 28 5.33 -13.51 -6.63
N GLY A 29 6.14 -12.88 -7.48
CA GLY A 29 6.32 -13.28 -8.88
C GLY A 29 5.26 -12.75 -9.85
N ASN A 30 4.19 -12.11 -9.37
CA ASN A 30 3.21 -11.41 -10.21
C ASN A 30 3.55 -9.91 -10.29
N GLU A 31 4.55 -9.58 -11.13
CA GLU A 31 5.05 -8.20 -11.25
C GLU A 31 3.96 -7.19 -11.61
N LYS A 32 2.98 -7.57 -12.44
CA LYS A 32 1.88 -6.68 -12.84
C LYS A 32 0.96 -6.33 -11.66
N GLU A 33 0.66 -7.28 -10.79
CA GLU A 33 -0.16 -7.03 -9.59
C GLU A 33 0.62 -6.22 -8.55
N ILE A 34 1.93 -6.47 -8.42
CA ILE A 34 2.81 -5.69 -7.56
C ILE A 34 2.90 -4.25 -8.08
N GLU A 35 3.11 -4.05 -9.38
CA GLU A 35 3.11 -2.74 -10.00
C GLU A 35 1.78 -2.03 -9.73
N ASP A 36 0.62 -2.63 -10.01
CA ASP A 36 -0.68 -1.99 -9.77
C ASP A 36 -0.92 -1.58 -8.30
N ARG A 37 -0.34 -2.31 -7.35
CA ARG A 37 -0.42 -1.99 -5.91
C ARG A 37 0.51 -0.88 -5.47
N PHE A 38 1.63 -0.66 -6.16
CA PHE A 38 2.73 0.17 -5.68
C PHE A 38 3.18 1.29 -6.64
N TYR A 39 2.65 1.38 -7.86
CA TYR A 39 3.06 2.38 -8.86
C TYR A 39 2.74 3.82 -8.46
N LYS A 40 1.81 4.02 -7.54
CA LYS A 40 1.42 5.33 -7.01
C LYS A 40 0.87 5.22 -5.59
N GLU A 41 0.62 6.37 -4.99
CA GLU A 41 -0.13 6.45 -3.74
C GLU A 41 -1.63 6.57 -3.99
N LEU A 42 -2.43 6.08 -3.04
CA LEU A 42 -3.87 6.26 -3.07
C LEU A 42 -4.21 7.74 -2.82
N GLU A 43 -4.76 8.39 -3.85
CA GLU A 43 -5.06 9.82 -3.81
C GLU A 43 -6.41 10.13 -3.15
N PHE A 44 -6.48 11.29 -2.49
CA PHE A 44 -7.71 11.83 -1.94
C PHE A 44 -8.47 12.58 -3.04
N GLY A 45 -9.58 12.00 -3.52
CA GLY A 45 -10.43 12.63 -4.53
C GLY A 45 -11.45 13.62 -3.93
N THR A 46 -12.23 14.27 -4.79
CA THR A 46 -13.34 15.16 -4.38
C THR A 46 -14.38 14.48 -3.49
N GLY A 47 -14.50 13.17 -3.58
CA GLY A 47 -15.38 12.34 -2.76
C GLY A 47 -14.69 11.55 -1.65
N GLY A 48 -13.47 11.94 -1.24
CA GLY A 48 -12.66 11.27 -0.23
C GLY A 48 -11.69 10.22 -0.78
N LEU A 49 -11.04 9.48 0.13
CA LEU A 49 -10.22 8.32 -0.22
C LEU A 49 -11.10 7.17 -0.70
N ARG A 50 -10.82 6.66 -1.90
CA ARG A 50 -11.49 5.49 -2.50
C ARG A 50 -10.47 4.67 -3.26
N GLY A 51 -10.45 3.36 -3.02
CA GLY A 51 -9.53 2.44 -3.69
C GLY A 51 -9.90 0.99 -3.41
N VAL A 52 -9.24 0.07 -4.14
CA VAL A 52 -9.37 -1.37 -3.90
C VAL A 52 -8.79 -1.71 -2.53
N ILE A 53 -9.47 -2.53 -1.75
CA ILE A 53 -8.98 -2.99 -0.45
C ILE A 53 -7.82 -3.96 -0.67
N GLY A 54 -6.71 -3.74 0.02
CA GLY A 54 -5.54 -4.63 0.00
C GLY A 54 -4.26 -3.96 0.45
N ALA A 55 -3.19 -4.74 0.50
CA ALA A 55 -1.83 -4.26 0.80
C ALA A 55 -1.24 -3.53 -0.41
N GLY A 56 -0.66 -2.34 -0.17
CA GLY A 56 -0.03 -1.51 -1.19
C GLY A 56 -0.29 -0.02 -0.97
N THR A 57 0.57 0.82 -1.56
CA THR A 57 0.43 2.29 -1.51
C THR A 57 -0.75 2.78 -2.33
N ASN A 58 -1.12 2.09 -3.42
CA ASN A 58 -2.30 2.36 -4.26
C ASN A 58 -3.54 1.56 -3.80
N ARG A 59 -3.61 1.17 -2.53
CA ARG A 59 -4.72 0.39 -1.96
C ARG A 59 -5.32 1.03 -0.72
N MET A 60 -6.60 0.75 -0.50
CA MET A 60 -7.28 1.12 0.74
C MET A 60 -6.86 0.14 1.83
N ASN A 61 -6.11 0.62 2.81
CA ASN A 61 -5.68 -0.15 3.97
C ASN A 61 -5.41 0.78 5.17
N ILE A 62 -5.14 0.17 6.33
CA ILE A 62 -4.92 0.92 7.56
C ILE A 62 -3.73 1.89 7.47
N TYR A 63 -2.69 1.56 6.70
CA TYR A 63 -1.49 2.37 6.57
C TYR A 63 -1.72 3.59 5.69
N THR A 64 -2.43 3.43 4.57
CA THR A 64 -2.80 4.56 3.71
C THR A 64 -3.79 5.50 4.40
N VAL A 65 -4.76 4.96 5.16
CA VAL A 65 -5.66 5.77 5.99
C VAL A 65 -4.89 6.53 7.07
N ARG A 66 -4.00 5.87 7.82
CA ARG A 66 -3.16 6.52 8.85
C ARG A 66 -2.34 7.67 8.26
N LYS A 67 -1.71 7.46 7.10
CA LYS A 67 -0.92 8.49 6.43
C LYS A 67 -1.79 9.70 6.06
N ALA A 68 -2.98 9.49 5.52
CA ALA A 68 -3.89 10.57 5.19
C ALA A 68 -4.41 11.31 6.43
N THR A 69 -4.73 10.60 7.52
CA THR A 69 -5.12 11.22 8.79
C THR A 69 -3.99 12.07 9.38
N GLN A 70 -2.74 11.58 9.33
CA GLN A 70 -1.58 12.35 9.76
C GLN A 70 -1.41 13.62 8.91
N GLY A 71 -1.57 13.52 7.60
CA GLY A 71 -1.50 14.66 6.69
C GLY A 71 -2.57 15.72 6.96
N LEU A 72 -3.76 15.31 7.38
CA LEU A 72 -4.85 16.23 7.76
C LEU A 72 -4.62 16.91 9.11
N ALA A 73 -3.91 16.25 10.04
CA ALA A 73 -3.70 16.74 11.40
C ALA A 73 -2.52 17.71 11.56
N ASN A 74 -1.68 17.86 10.53
CA ASN A 74 -0.48 18.71 10.52
C ASN A 74 -0.75 20.15 10.10
#